data_AF-X1L5Q0-F1
#
_entry.id   AF-X1L5Q0-F1
#
_cell.length_a   1.000
_cell.length_b   1.000
_cell.length_c   1.000
_cell.angle_alpha   90.00
_cell.angle_beta   90.00
_cell.angle_gamma   90.00
#
_symmetry.space_group_name_H-M   'P 1'
#
loop_
_entity.id
_entity.type
_entity.pdbx_description
1 polymer ?
#
loop_
_entity_poly.entity_id
_entity_poly.type
_entity_poly.pdbx_seq_one_letter_code
_entity_poly.pdbx_strand_id
1 'polypeptide(L)'
;EDNSPANTIKLDMSKQKEVVDYIKQNISEKQKQKLNDVSLLIDGFETPFSLELLSTVDFILKANPEYTPKNIFENIQNWTHRKKDLMKLYHIQVAVNRLNEFQASFN
;
A
#
# COMPACT_ATOMS: atom_id res chain seq x y z
N GLU A 1 -9.68 18.43 -21.17
CA GLU A 1 -8.25 18.07 -21.07
C GLU A 1 -8.12 16.57 -21.26
N ASP A 2 -7.05 16.15 -21.94
CA ASP A 2 -6.84 14.81 -22.49
C ASP A 2 -6.17 13.90 -21.45
N ASN A 3 -6.82 12.83 -21.00
CA ASN A 3 -6.38 11.94 -19.90
C ASN A 3 -5.43 10.83 -20.41
N SER A 4 -4.30 11.21 -21.00
CA SER A 4 -3.27 10.25 -21.43
C SER A 4 -2.40 9.77 -20.26
N PRO A 5 -1.98 8.48 -20.22
CA PRO A 5 -1.06 7.94 -19.20
C PRO A 5 0.32 8.62 -19.16
N ALA A 6 0.67 9.44 -20.15
CA ALA A 6 1.89 10.25 -20.16
C ALA A 6 1.80 11.53 -19.29
N ASN A 7 0.60 11.90 -18.83
CA ASN A 7 0.42 13.10 -18.02
C ASN A 7 0.96 12.89 -16.60
N THR A 8 1.89 13.74 -16.19
CA THR A 8 2.45 13.70 -14.85
C THR A 8 1.49 14.36 -13.86
N ILE A 9 0.86 13.55 -13.03
CA ILE A 9 0.06 14.03 -11.91
C ILE A 9 1.02 14.49 -10.81
N LYS A 10 0.82 15.71 -10.32
CA LYS A 10 1.56 16.28 -9.18
C LYS A 10 0.60 16.66 -8.07
N LEU A 11 1.06 16.55 -6.83
CA LEU A 11 0.32 17.04 -5.68
C LEU A 11 0.32 18.58 -5.68
N ASP A 12 -0.87 19.16 -5.66
CA ASP A 12 -1.05 20.60 -5.44
C ASP A 12 -1.17 20.87 -3.94
N MET A 13 -0.07 21.28 -3.33
CA MET A 13 -0.01 21.58 -1.90
C MET A 13 -0.86 22.79 -1.50
N SER A 14 -1.22 23.68 -2.44
CA SER A 14 -2.09 24.83 -2.15
C SER A 14 -3.49 24.39 -1.73
N LYS A 15 -3.90 23.18 -2.11
CA LYS A 15 -5.21 22.59 -1.81
C LYS A 15 -5.28 21.85 -0.48
N GLN A 16 -4.17 21.74 0.25
CA GLN A 16 -4.12 20.98 1.50
C GLN A 16 -5.18 21.44 2.51
N LYS A 17 -5.36 22.77 2.67
CA LYS A 17 -6.36 23.31 3.59
C LYS A 17 -7.78 22.90 3.21
N GLU A 18 -8.12 22.97 1.93
CA GLU A 18 -9.43 22.60 1.39
C GLU A 18 -9.73 21.12 1.70
N VAL A 19 -8.76 20.23 1.46
CA VAL A 19 -8.90 18.79 1.73
C VAL A 19 -9.10 18.51 3.22
N VAL A 20 -8.32 19.17 4.09
CA VAL A 20 -8.44 19.02 5.55
C VAL A 20 -9.81 19.50 6.04
N ASP A 21 -10.29 20.63 5.54
CA ASP A 21 -11.60 21.17 5.91
C ASP A 21 -12.72 20.23 5.41
N TYR A 22 -12.58 19.66 4.21
CA TYR A 22 -13.52 18.66 3.69
C TYR A 22 -13.60 17.42 4.57
N ILE A 23 -12.46 16.85 4.97
CA ILE A 23 -12.38 15.68 5.87
C ILE A 23 -13.05 15.97 7.22
N LYS A 24 -12.94 17.19 7.75
CA LYS A 24 -13.56 17.54 9.03
C LYS A 24 -15.08 17.61 8.95
N GLN A 25 -15.60 18.17 7.86
CA GLN A 25 -17.00 18.59 7.76
C GLN A 25 -17.89 17.60 7.00
N ASN A 26 -17.34 16.82 6.06
CA ASN A 26 -18.15 16.14 5.04
C ASN A 26 -18.05 14.61 5.06
N ILE A 27 -17.10 14.02 5.79
CA ILE A 27 -16.98 12.56 5.86
C ILE A 27 -17.42 12.02 7.23
N SER A 28 -18.02 10.83 7.21
CA SER A 28 -18.47 10.12 8.41
C SER A 28 -17.30 9.67 9.29
N GLU A 29 -17.56 9.42 10.56
CA GLU A 29 -16.57 8.86 11.49
C GLU A 29 -15.99 7.52 11.00
N LYS A 30 -16.82 6.68 10.35
CA LYS A 30 -16.36 5.44 9.72
C LYS A 30 -15.36 5.69 8.59
N GLN A 31 -15.53 6.75 7.80
CA GLN A 31 -14.58 7.12 6.76
C GLN A 31 -13.30 7.71 7.35
N LYS A 32 -13.39 8.53 8.41
CA LYS A 32 -12.21 9.03 9.15
C LYS A 32 -11.39 7.88 9.71
N GLN A 33 -12.04 6.89 10.32
CA GLN A 33 -11.35 5.70 10.82
C GLN A 33 -10.61 4.97 9.70
N LYS A 34 -11.26 4.72 8.56
CA LYS A 34 -10.60 4.09 7.41
C LYS A 34 -9.39 4.88 6.89
N LEU A 35 -9.45 6.22 6.90
CA LEU A 35 -8.30 7.05 6.52
C LEU A 35 -7.15 6.86 7.50
N ASN A 36 -7.43 6.83 8.80
CA ASN A 36 -6.43 6.56 9.83
C ASN A 36 -5.84 5.15 9.69
N ASP A 37 -6.68 4.14 9.49
CA ASP A 37 -6.25 2.75 9.31
C ASP A 37 -5.34 2.62 8.08
N VAL A 38 -5.70 3.24 6.96
CA VAL A 38 -4.86 3.24 5.75
C VAL A 38 -3.56 3.99 6.02
N SER A 39 -3.61 5.16 6.67
CA SER A 39 -2.40 5.93 7.02
C SER A 39 -1.47 5.13 7.92
N LEU A 40 -2.00 4.37 8.87
CA LEU A 40 -1.22 3.46 9.70
C LEU A 40 -0.64 2.37 8.81
N LEU A 41 -1.45 1.61 8.06
CA LEU A 41 -0.98 0.51 7.22
C LEU A 41 0.19 0.90 6.31
N ILE A 42 0.11 2.06 5.65
CA ILE A 42 1.09 2.49 4.64
C ILE A 42 2.25 3.33 5.19
N ASP A 43 2.33 3.56 6.51
CA ASP A 43 3.44 4.30 7.12
C ASP A 43 4.79 3.63 6.81
N GLY A 44 5.70 4.38 6.18
CA GLY A 44 6.97 3.89 5.63
C GLY A 44 6.87 3.19 4.27
N PHE A 45 5.68 3.17 3.66
CA PHE A 45 5.35 2.53 2.38
C PHE A 45 4.71 3.47 1.36
N GLU A 46 4.94 4.77 1.39
CA GLU A 46 4.19 5.78 0.62
C GLU A 46 4.65 5.99 -0.83
N THR A 47 5.79 5.41 -1.24
CA THR A 47 6.26 5.49 -2.64
C THR A 47 5.45 4.56 -3.55
N PRO A 48 5.39 4.82 -4.88
CA PRO A 48 4.70 3.92 -5.80
C PRO A 48 5.20 2.47 -5.74
N PHE A 49 6.51 2.26 -5.60
CA PHE A 49 7.08 0.92 -5.48
C PHE A 49 6.69 0.24 -4.18
N SER A 50 6.79 0.95 -3.04
CA SER A 50 6.47 0.37 -1.73
C SER A 50 4.98 0.04 -1.62
N LEU A 51 4.07 0.89 -2.11
CA LEU A 51 2.64 0.59 -2.14
C LEU A 51 2.33 -0.63 -3.03
N GLU A 52 2.99 -0.74 -4.17
CA GLU A 52 2.83 -1.90 -5.05
C GLU A 52 3.36 -3.18 -4.38
N LEU A 53 4.49 -3.11 -3.69
CA LEU A 53 5.05 -4.22 -2.93
C LEU A 53 4.10 -4.67 -1.83
N LEU A 54 3.65 -3.73 -0.98
CA LEU A 54 2.76 -4.02 0.15
C LEU A 54 1.45 -4.66 -0.31
N SER A 55 0.82 -4.11 -1.36
CA SER A 55 -0.40 -4.66 -1.94
C SER A 55 -0.19 -6.01 -2.62
N THR A 56 0.95 -6.24 -3.28
CA THR A 56 1.28 -7.55 -3.89
C THR A 56 1.43 -8.63 -2.82
N VAL A 57 2.13 -8.32 -1.72
CA VAL A 57 2.32 -9.25 -0.60
C VAL A 57 0.99 -9.54 0.11
N ASP A 58 0.21 -8.50 0.43
CA ASP A 58 -1.13 -8.66 1.04
C ASP A 58 -2.06 -9.52 0.18
N PHE A 59 -2.06 -9.31 -1.14
CA PHE A 59 -2.85 -10.10 -2.07
C PHE A 59 -2.50 -11.60 -2.03
N ILE A 60 -1.20 -11.93 -2.02
CA ILE A 60 -0.74 -13.32 -1.97
C ILE A 60 -1.11 -13.98 -0.63
N LEU A 61 -0.91 -13.27 0.47
CA LEU A 61 -1.23 -13.77 1.82
C LEU A 61 -2.74 -13.95 2.04
N LYS A 62 -3.59 -13.12 1.43
CA LYS A 62 -5.05 -13.33 1.48
C LYS A 62 -5.49 -14.68 0.91
N ALA A 63 -4.82 -15.15 -0.14
CA ALA A 63 -5.09 -16.45 -0.73
C ALA A 63 -4.33 -17.59 -0.04
N ASN A 64 -3.20 -17.29 0.60
CA ASN A 64 -2.31 -18.28 1.23
C ASN A 64 -1.77 -17.73 2.57
N PRO A 65 -2.58 -17.72 3.64
CA PRO A 65 -2.21 -17.08 4.91
C PRO A 65 -0.97 -17.67 5.58
N GLU A 66 -0.66 -18.93 5.29
CA GLU A 66 0.47 -19.69 5.84
C GLU A 66 1.80 -19.45 5.12
N TYR A 67 1.82 -18.69 4.03
CA TYR A 67 3.02 -18.50 3.22
C TYR A 67 4.11 -17.73 3.96
N THR A 68 5.32 -18.29 3.93
CA THR A 68 6.52 -17.59 4.40
C THR A 68 6.98 -16.54 3.38
N PRO A 69 7.82 -15.56 3.76
CA PRO A 69 8.41 -14.62 2.81
C PRO A 69 9.09 -15.29 1.61
N LYS A 70 9.66 -16.50 1.79
CA LYS A 70 10.25 -17.29 0.71
C LYS A 70 9.18 -17.82 -0.26
N ASN A 71 8.07 -18.34 0.25
CA ASN A 71 6.96 -18.80 -0.59
C ASN A 71 6.36 -17.64 -1.41
N ILE A 72 6.22 -16.47 -0.79
CA ILE A 72 5.74 -15.25 -1.46
C ILE A 72 6.72 -14.83 -2.57
N PHE A 73 8.02 -14.85 -2.29
CA PHE A 73 9.06 -14.54 -3.27
C PHE A 73 9.01 -15.48 -4.47
N GLU A 74 8.91 -16.80 -4.23
CA GLU A 74 8.76 -17.82 -5.27
C GLU A 74 7.49 -17.62 -6.10
N ASN A 75 6.37 -17.25 -5.46
CA ASN A 75 5.13 -16.93 -6.16
C ASN A 75 5.32 -15.73 -7.11
N ILE A 76 5.93 -14.65 -6.62
CA ILE A 76 6.21 -13.43 -7.41
C ILE A 76 7.12 -13.69 -8.61
N GLN A 77 7.99 -14.73 -8.56
CA GLN A 77 8.83 -15.08 -9.72
C GLN A 77 8.03 -15.48 -10.97
N ASN A 78 6.75 -15.86 -10.80
CA ASN A 78 5.85 -16.24 -11.89
C ASN A 78 4.97 -15.07 -12.39
N TRP A 79 5.17 -13.86 -11.87
CA TRP A 79 4.43 -12.67 -12.27
C TRP A 79 5.16 -11.93 -13.41
N THR A 80 4.81 -10.68 -13.68
CA THR A 80 5.45 -9.87 -14.72
C THR A 80 6.96 -9.76 -14.48
N HIS A 81 7.73 -9.68 -15.58
CA HIS A 81 9.19 -9.51 -15.55
C HIS A 81 9.62 -8.36 -14.62
N ARG A 82 8.88 -7.25 -14.67
CA ARG A 82 9.07 -6.08 -13.79
C ARG A 82 9.02 -6.46 -12.31
N LYS A 83 7.98 -7.16 -11.85
CA LYS A 83 7.82 -7.50 -10.42
C LYS A 83 8.91 -8.47 -9.97
N LYS A 84 9.18 -9.48 -10.80
CA LYS A 84 10.26 -10.44 -10.61
C LYS A 84 11.61 -9.75 -10.38
N ASP A 85 11.92 -8.73 -11.18
CA ASP A 85 13.19 -8.01 -11.09
C ASP A 85 13.26 -7.07 -9.89
N LEU A 86 12.19 -6.34 -9.60
CA LEU A 86 12.18 -5.29 -8.59
C LEU A 86 11.98 -5.82 -7.16
N MET A 87 11.13 -6.83 -6.96
CA MET A 87 10.73 -7.30 -5.65
C MET A 87 11.69 -8.38 -5.13
N LYS A 88 12.65 -7.97 -4.31
CA LYS A 88 13.63 -8.86 -3.68
C LYS A 88 13.09 -9.46 -2.38
N LEU A 89 13.66 -10.59 -1.99
CA LEU A 89 13.24 -11.30 -0.78
C LEU A 89 13.26 -10.42 0.48
N TYR A 90 14.27 -9.55 0.64
CA TYR A 90 14.33 -8.64 1.80
C TYR A 90 13.21 -7.58 1.78
N HIS A 91 12.80 -7.08 0.60
CA HIS A 91 11.65 -6.19 0.47
C HIS A 91 10.38 -6.88 0.97
N ILE A 92 10.19 -8.14 0.57
CA ILE A 92 9.03 -8.95 0.95
C ILE A 92 9.00 -9.18 2.46
N GLN A 93 10.15 -9.47 3.08
CA GLN A 93 10.22 -9.63 4.54
C GLN A 93 9.75 -8.38 5.27
N VAL A 94 10.21 -7.20 4.84
CA VAL A 94 9.78 -5.92 5.43
C VAL A 94 8.28 -5.69 5.23
N ALA A 95 7.74 -6.00 4.05
CA ALA A 95 6.30 -5.88 3.79
C ALA A 95 5.46 -6.85 4.64
N VAL A 96 5.90 -8.10 4.81
CA VAL A 96 5.23 -9.08 5.70
C VAL A 96 5.22 -8.58 7.14
N ASN A 97 6.35 -8.06 7.63
CA ASN A 97 6.43 -7.51 8.98
C ASN A 97 5.45 -6.33 9.16
N ARG A 98 5.38 -5.42 8.17
CA ARG A 98 4.43 -4.30 8.21
C ARG A 98 2.97 -4.77 8.31
N LEU A 99 2.59 -5.77 7.51
CA LEU A 99 1.23 -6.33 7.54
C LEU A 99 0.93 -6.96 8.90
N ASN A 100 1.89 -7.68 9.49
CA ASN A 100 1.74 -8.29 10.81
C ASN A 100 1.63 -7.24 11.92
N GLU A 101 2.46 -6.20 11.91
CA GLU A 101 2.40 -5.07 12.84
C GLU A 101 1.04 -4.36 12.76
N PHE A 102 0.56 -4.11 11.53
CA PHE A 102 -0.74 -3.50 11.31
C PHE A 102 -1.87 -4.37 11.86
N GLN A 103 -1.88 -5.68 11.57
CA GLN A 103 -2.89 -6.60 12.11
C GLN A 103 -2.86 -6.67 13.64
N ALA A 104 -1.67 -6.67 14.25
CA ALA A 104 -1.51 -6.68 15.70
C ALA A 104 -2.06 -5.41 16.36
N SER A 105 -2.14 -4.28 15.65
CA SER A 105 -2.69 -3.03 16.18
C SER A 105 -4.22 -3.04 16.41
N PHE A 106 -4.93 -4.06 15.90
CA PHE A 106 -6.37 -4.26 16.09
C PHE A 106 -6.72 -5.39 17.06
N ASN A 107 -5.72 -6.08 17.63
CA ASN A 107 -5.89 -7.18 18.57
C ASN A 107 -5.83 -6.72 20.03
#